data_AF-W2JUT1-F1
#
_entry.id   AF-W2JUT1-F1
#
_cell.length_a   1.000
_cell.length_b   1.000
_cell.length_c   1.000
_cell.angle_alpha   90.00
_cell.angle_beta   90.00
_cell.angle_gamma   90.00
#
_symmetry.space_group_name_H-M   'P 1'
#
loop_
_entity.id
_entity.type
_entity.pdbx_description
1 polymer ?
#
loop_
_entity_poly.entity_id
_entity_poly.type
_entity_poly.pdbx_seq_one_letter_code
_entity_poly.pdbx_strand_id
1 'polypeptide(L)'
;GGVARHFRSIYNGVLITAAGFTRADAMQTVEDGVADLIAFGRDFISNPDLVERLRKDAKLTPYDPKTFYLQPDMPVEAGYTDYPFLGEEDKGVRSTGFVWES
;
A
#
# COMPACT_ATOMS: atom_id res chain seq x y z
N GLY A 1 -15.18 3.69 -10.16
CA GLY A 1 -14.67 3.04 -11.38
C GLY A 1 -15.34 3.52 -12.67
N GLY A 2 -15.31 4.82 -12.99
CA GLY A 2 -15.97 5.33 -14.21
C GLY A 2 -15.25 4.91 -15.51
N VAL A 3 -13.92 5.02 -15.54
CA VAL A 3 -13.12 4.71 -16.74
C VAL A 3 -13.13 3.23 -17.07
N ALA A 4 -12.86 2.34 -16.10
CA ALA A 4 -12.85 0.89 -16.33
C ALA A 4 -14.21 0.38 -16.83
N ARG A 5 -15.33 0.88 -16.28
CA ARG A 5 -16.68 0.52 -16.70
C ARG A 5 -16.95 0.90 -18.16
N HIS A 6 -16.43 2.05 -18.60
CA HIS A 6 -16.55 2.47 -20.00
C HIS A 6 -15.80 1.53 -20.95
N PHE A 7 -14.57 1.12 -20.60
CA PHE A 7 -13.78 0.24 -21.45
C PHE A 7 -14.25 -1.22 -21.42
N ARG A 8 -14.88 -1.68 -20.33
CA ARG A 8 -15.37 -3.05 -20.21
C ARG A 8 -16.38 -3.44 -21.29
N SER A 9 -17.24 -2.52 -21.73
CA SER A 9 -18.21 -2.80 -22.80
C SER A 9 -17.56 -2.95 -24.19
N ILE A 10 -16.32 -2.49 -24.34
CA ILE A 10 -15.57 -2.48 -25.60
C ILE A 10 -14.53 -3.61 -25.61
N TYR A 11 -13.93 -3.89 -24.45
CA TYR A 11 -12.82 -4.82 -24.31
C TYR A 11 -13.16 -6.00 -23.40
N ASN A 12 -13.20 -7.18 -24.01
CA ASN A 12 -13.56 -8.46 -23.37
C ASN A 12 -12.36 -9.27 -22.87
N GLY A 13 -11.13 -8.74 -22.98
CA GLY A 13 -9.95 -9.39 -22.42
C GLY A 13 -9.74 -9.05 -20.93
N VAL A 14 -8.57 -9.43 -20.40
CA VAL A 14 -8.20 -9.13 -19.02
C VAL A 14 -7.95 -7.63 -18.85
N LEU A 15 -8.72 -6.98 -17.99
CA LEU A 15 -8.64 -5.55 -17.69
C LEU A 15 -8.15 -5.34 -16.26
N ILE A 16 -7.13 -4.49 -16.13
CA ILE A 16 -6.58 -4.04 -14.85
C ILE A 16 -6.94 -2.57 -14.65
N THR A 17 -7.37 -2.19 -13.46
CA THR A 17 -7.65 -0.79 -13.11
C THR A 17 -6.92 -0.36 -11.84
N ALA A 18 -6.50 0.91 -11.80
CA ALA A 18 -5.84 1.55 -10.65
C ALA A 18 -6.47 2.93 -10.43
N ALA A 19 -7.11 3.15 -9.28
CA ALA A 19 -7.84 4.40 -9.01
C ALA A 19 -7.87 4.79 -7.53
N GLY A 20 -6.89 4.36 -6.73
CA GLY A 20 -6.91 4.61 -5.28
C GLY A 20 -8.00 3.81 -4.57
N PHE A 21 -8.13 2.53 -4.91
CA PHE A 21 -9.13 1.65 -4.33
C PHE A 21 -8.86 1.40 -2.86
N THR A 22 -9.93 1.34 -2.06
CA THR A 22 -9.89 0.64 -0.77
C THR A 22 -10.05 -0.87 -1.00
N ARG A 23 -9.81 -1.69 0.03
CA ARG A 23 -10.09 -3.12 -0.01
C ARG A 23 -11.54 -3.41 -0.45
N ALA A 24 -12.50 -2.72 0.17
CA ALA A 24 -13.92 -2.91 -0.11
C ALA A 24 -14.28 -2.53 -1.55
N ASP A 25 -13.83 -1.36 -2.01
CA ASP A 25 -14.11 -0.91 -3.38
C ASP A 25 -13.43 -1.80 -4.43
N ALA A 26 -12.24 -2.32 -4.13
CA ALA A 26 -11.53 -3.26 -5.00
C ALA A 26 -12.31 -4.58 -5.15
N MET A 27 -12.78 -5.15 -4.04
CA MET A 27 -13.61 -6.36 -4.06
C MET A 27 -14.89 -6.14 -4.86
N GLN A 28 -15.63 -5.07 -4.56
CA GLN A 28 -16.87 -4.75 -5.27
C GLN A 28 -16.63 -4.55 -6.77
N THR A 29 -15.53 -3.90 -7.16
CA THR A 29 -15.21 -3.65 -8.58
C THR A 29 -14.98 -4.94 -9.36
N VAL A 30 -14.35 -5.93 -8.73
CA VAL A 30 -14.14 -7.26 -9.34
C VAL A 30 -15.43 -8.07 -9.35
N GLU A 31 -16.18 -8.07 -8.25
CA GLU A 31 -17.49 -8.75 -8.15
C GLU A 31 -18.51 -8.22 -9.16
N ASP A 32 -18.51 -6.90 -9.41
CA ASP A 32 -19.35 -6.24 -10.42
C ASP A 32 -18.91 -6.52 -11.87
N GLY A 33 -17.80 -7.23 -12.08
CA GLY A 33 -17.22 -7.48 -13.40
C GLY A 33 -16.67 -6.22 -14.11
N VAL A 34 -16.46 -5.12 -13.37
CA VAL A 34 -15.96 -3.86 -13.94
C VAL A 34 -14.51 -4.01 -14.38
N ALA A 35 -13.70 -4.73 -13.61
CA ALA A 35 -12.31 -5.07 -13.91
C ALA A 35 -11.99 -6.48 -13.41
N ASP A 36 -11.00 -7.14 -13.99
CA ASP A 36 -10.57 -8.49 -13.56
C ASP A 36 -9.52 -8.40 -12.45
N LEU A 37 -8.73 -7.33 -12.46
CA LEU A 37 -7.62 -7.12 -11.52
C LEU A 37 -7.59 -5.65 -11.06
N ILE A 38 -7.18 -5.46 -9.81
CA ILE A 38 -6.99 -4.14 -9.20
C ILE A 38 -5.50 -3.94 -8.92
N ALA A 39 -4.94 -2.84 -9.41
CA ALA A 39 -3.58 -2.44 -9.11
C ALA A 39 -3.56 -1.39 -7.99
N PHE A 40 -2.70 -1.63 -6.99
CA PHE A 40 -2.45 -0.75 -5.87
C PHE A 40 -1.03 -0.17 -6.00
N GLY A 41 -0.91 1.16 -5.96
CA GLY A 41 0.37 1.85 -6.07
C GLY A 41 0.87 2.34 -4.72
N ARG A 42 0.30 3.46 -4.24
CA ARG A 42 0.73 4.16 -3.01
C ARG A 42 0.76 3.25 -1.78
N ASP A 43 -0.28 2.45 -1.60
CA ASP A 43 -0.34 1.54 -0.45
C ASP A 43 0.72 0.44 -0.54
N PHE A 44 1.13 0.04 -1.75
CA PHE A 44 2.19 -0.95 -1.93
C PHE A 44 3.57 -0.38 -1.60
N ILE A 45 3.76 0.95 -1.74
CA ILE A 45 5.02 1.61 -1.35
C ILE A 45 5.26 1.45 0.15
N SER A 46 4.23 1.69 0.98
CA SER A 46 4.36 1.65 2.44
C SER A 46 4.06 0.30 3.10
N ASN A 47 3.56 -0.67 2.33
CA ASN A 47 3.18 -1.99 2.82
C ASN A 47 3.83 -3.05 1.92
N PRO A 48 5.06 -3.50 2.23
CA PRO A 48 5.74 -4.51 1.41
C PRO A 48 4.97 -5.85 1.35
N ASP A 49 4.09 -6.07 2.32
CA ASP A 49 3.19 -7.22 2.45
C ASP A 49 1.70 -6.86 2.21
N LEU A 50 1.42 -5.85 1.37
CA LEU A 50 0.06 -5.37 1.12
C LEU A 50 -0.94 -6.49 0.81
N VAL A 51 -0.54 -7.48 0.00
CA VAL A 51 -1.41 -8.63 -0.36
C VAL A 51 -1.85 -9.39 0.89
N GLU A 52 -0.93 -9.62 1.83
CA GLU A 52 -1.24 -10.32 3.06
C GLU A 52 -2.17 -9.49 3.95
N ARG A 53 -1.92 -8.18 4.05
CA ARG A 53 -2.75 -7.24 4.80
C ARG A 53 -4.17 -7.16 4.24
N LEU A 54 -4.33 -7.00 2.93
CA LEU A 54 -5.63 -6.99 2.26
C LEU A 54 -6.41 -8.30 2.48
N ARG A 55 -5.75 -9.46 2.40
CA ARG A 55 -6.40 -10.75 2.65
C ARG A 55 -6.91 -10.89 4.09
N LYS A 56 -6.17 -10.38 5.07
CA LYS A 56 -6.52 -10.43 6.50
C LYS A 56 -7.39 -9.26 6.97
N ASP A 57 -7.68 -8.31 6.08
CA ASP A 57 -8.28 -7.01 6.46
C ASP A 57 -7.49 -6.31 7.57
N ALA A 58 -6.16 -6.41 7.50
CA ALA A 58 -5.27 -5.78 8.46
C ALA A 58 -5.09 -4.30 8.17
N LYS A 59 -4.76 -3.53 9.21
CA LYS A 59 -4.44 -2.10 9.08
C LYS A 59 -3.28 -1.91 8.12
N LEU A 60 -3.39 -0.90 7.25
CA LEU A 60 -2.30 -0.50 6.36
C LEU A 60 -1.41 0.56 7.03
N THR A 61 -0.12 0.44 6.81
CA THR A 61 0.87 1.47 7.13
C THR A 61 0.65 2.68 6.23
N PRO A 62 0.45 3.89 6.77
CA PRO A 62 0.34 5.10 5.98
C PRO A 62 1.61 5.35 5.17
N TYR A 63 1.45 5.73 3.91
CA TYR A 63 2.57 6.18 3.09
C TYR A 63 2.93 7.64 3.40
N ASP A 64 4.19 8.01 3.14
CA ASP A 64 4.63 9.41 3.19
C ASP A 64 4.94 9.90 1.76
N PRO A 65 4.13 10.79 1.18
CA PRO A 65 4.40 11.33 -0.15
C PRO A 65 5.72 12.07 -0.29
N LYS A 66 6.31 12.57 0.82
CA LYS A 66 7.59 13.29 0.80
C LYS A 66 8.77 12.37 0.50
N THR A 67 8.62 11.07 0.73
CA THR A 67 9.68 10.07 0.54
C THR A 67 9.55 9.31 -0.78
N PHE A 68 8.50 9.54 -1.57
CA PHE A 68 8.28 8.82 -2.84
C PHE A 68 9.41 8.99 -3.85
N TYR A 69 10.09 10.14 -3.78
CA TYR A 69 11.26 10.43 -4.59
C TYR A 69 12.38 10.86 -3.67
N LEU A 70 13.58 10.33 -3.91
CA LEU A 70 14.78 10.65 -3.15
C LEU A 70 14.97 12.16 -3.04
N GLN A 71 15.18 12.63 -1.81
CA GLN A 71 15.53 14.01 -1.50
C GLN A 71 17.04 14.11 -1.27
N PRO A 72 17.68 15.26 -1.57
CA PRO A 72 19.13 15.43 -1.41
C PRO A 72 19.69 15.06 -0.03
N ASP A 73 18.90 15.31 1.04
CA ASP A 73 19.33 15.14 2.44
C ASP A 73 18.66 13.93 3.13
N MET A 74 18.15 12.96 2.36
CA MET A 74 17.43 11.80 2.88
C MET A 74 18.26 10.52 2.72
N PRO A 75 18.32 9.63 3.74
CA PRO A 75 18.88 8.30 3.59
C PRO A 75 18.17 7.54 2.46
N VAL A 76 18.90 6.76 1.66
CA VAL A 76 18.36 6.10 0.45
C VAL A 76 17.24 5.11 0.79
N GLU A 77 17.32 4.51 1.97
CA GLU A 77 16.36 3.55 2.51
C GLU A 77 15.06 4.20 2.99
N ALA A 78 15.06 5.50 3.30
CA ALA A 78 13.98 6.18 4.01
C ALA A 78 12.71 6.30 3.16
N GLY A 79 11.63 5.67 3.64
CA GLY A 79 10.37 5.55 2.91
C GLY A 79 10.48 4.74 1.61
N TYR A 80 11.47 3.85 1.51
CA TYR A 80 11.67 2.94 0.38
C TYR A 80 11.75 1.48 0.83
N THR A 81 12.71 1.14 1.70
CA THR A 81 12.92 -0.24 2.18
C THR A 81 12.76 -0.40 3.69
N ASP A 82 12.48 0.68 4.41
CA ASP A 82 12.38 0.75 5.87
C ASP A 82 10.94 0.64 6.40
N TYR A 83 9.95 0.45 5.52
CA TYR A 83 8.58 0.19 5.93
C TYR A 83 8.42 -1.19 6.59
N PRO A 84 7.71 -1.29 7.73
CA PRO A 84 7.59 -2.53 8.48
C PRO A 84 6.64 -3.53 7.83
N PHE A 85 6.96 -4.82 7.96
CA PHE A 85 6.02 -5.91 7.70
C PHE A 85 4.98 -6.02 8.82
N LEU A 86 3.85 -6.68 8.54
CA LEU A 86 2.81 -6.95 9.53
C LEU A 86 3.41 -7.70 10.74
N GLY A 87 3.27 -7.11 11.93
CA GLY A 87 3.83 -7.64 13.18
C GLY A 87 5.22 -7.10 13.55
N GLU A 88 5.81 -6.23 12.74
CA GLU A 88 7.09 -5.56 13.04
C GLU A 88 6.93 -4.11 13.53
N GLU A 89 5.70 -3.59 13.46
CA GLU A 89 5.34 -2.20 13.80
C GLU A 89 5.72 -1.81 15.25
N ASP A 90 5.73 -2.79 16.18
CA ASP A 90 6.05 -2.59 17.60
C ASP A 90 7.55 -2.71 17.95
N LYS A 91 8.42 -3.11 17.00
CA LYS A 91 9.85 -3.32 17.28
C LYS A 91 10.68 -2.04 17.26
N GLY A 92 10.13 -0.93 16.73
CA GLY A 92 10.79 0.38 16.66
C GLY A 92 10.75 1.20 17.96
N VAL A 93 9.98 0.77 18.97
CA VAL A 93 9.85 1.45 20.27
C VAL A 93 10.34 0.54 21.40
N ARG A 94 11.61 0.09 21.33
CA ARG A 94 12.30 -0.43 22.51
C ARG A 94 13.71 0.18 22.60
N SER A 95 13.96 0.79 23.76
CA SER A 95 15.21 1.35 24.29
C SER A 95 15.75 2.69 23.72
N THR A 96 15.16 3.80 24.17
CA THR A 96 15.94 5.00 24.57
C THR A 96 15.58 5.33 26.01
N GLY A 97 16.10 4.52 26.93
CA GLY A 97 15.86 4.67 28.36
C GLY A 97 16.93 3.92 29.13
N PHE A 98 18.20 4.29 28.91
CA PHE A 98 19.31 3.88 29.76
C PHE A 98 20.00 5.15 30.23
N VAL A 99 19.61 5.61 31.42
CA VAL A 99 20.30 6.67 32.16
C VAL A 99 21.40 5.98 32.96
N TRP A 100 22.66 6.38 32.77
CA TRP A 100 23.72 6.13 33.75
C TRP A 100 23.86 7.41 34.57
N GLU A 101 23.45 7.39 35.84
CA GLU A 101 23.93 8.36 36.83
C GLU A 101 25.32 7.93 37.33
N SER A 102 26.19 8.91 37.56
CA SER A 102 27.41 8.82 38.38
C SER A 102 27.50 10.09 39.21
#